data_AF-A0AA37U8T9-F1
#
_entry.id   AF-A0AA37U8T9-F1
#
_cell.length_a   1.000
_cell.length_b   1.000
_cell.length_c   1.000
_cell.angle_alpha   90.00
_cell.angle_beta   90.00
_cell.angle_gamma   90.00
#
_symmetry.space_group_name_H-M   'P 1'
#
loop_
_entity.id
_entity.type
_entity.pdbx_description
1 polymer ?
#
loop_
_entity_poly.entity_id
_entity_poly.type
_entity_poly.pdbx_seq_one_letter_code
_entity_poly.pdbx_strand_id
1 'polypeptide(L)'
;MNKQRLRWWDISGQSESGTIFVYIVEATSRKKVIRRFGGTKQCKDFDGTTVSVTFPRDQGQIRVHANDWFPGTLTHLYVPDTRTIVELIRAPRYKCECGEVHISEGKYPSVWCSCGKKAYPVVDASQKKQQDIQPQERFPSMLERPKRKDIRA
;
A
#
# COMPACT_ATOMS: atom_id res chain seq x y z
N MET A 1 -7.93 -23.23 -12.79
CA MET A 1 -7.21 -21.99 -12.43
C MET A 1 -6.46 -22.22 -11.13
N ASN A 2 -5.11 -22.27 -11.16
CA ASN A 2 -4.31 -22.30 -9.94
C ASN A 2 -4.60 -21.01 -9.15
N LYS A 3 -5.37 -21.12 -8.05
CA LYS A 3 -5.58 -20.03 -7.10
C LYS A 3 -4.19 -19.66 -6.56
N GLN A 4 -3.58 -18.58 -7.07
CA GLN A 4 -2.31 -18.11 -6.54
C GLN A 4 -2.51 -17.82 -5.05
N ARG A 5 -1.90 -18.64 -4.21
CA ARG A 5 -2.09 -18.57 -2.76
C ARG A 5 -1.37 -17.33 -2.24
N LEU A 6 -2.11 -16.42 -1.62
CA LEU A 6 -1.52 -15.31 -0.90
C LEU A 6 -0.67 -15.86 0.26
N ARG A 7 0.47 -15.21 0.47
CA ARG A 7 1.36 -15.46 1.61
C ARG A 7 1.78 -14.13 2.20
N TRP A 8 2.23 -14.17 3.44
CA TRP A 8 2.83 -13.03 4.12
C TRP A 8 4.33 -13.02 3.88
N TRP A 9 4.85 -11.84 3.55
CA TRP A 9 6.25 -11.58 3.24
C TRP A 9 6.72 -10.41 4.09
N ASP A 10 7.96 -10.43 4.52
CA ASP A 10 8.62 -9.30 5.18
C ASP A 10 9.64 -8.68 4.22
N ILE A 11 9.65 -7.36 4.19
CA ILE A 11 10.72 -6.60 3.55
C ILE A 11 11.14 -5.49 4.50
N SER A 12 12.43 -5.48 4.84
CA SER A 12 12.99 -4.53 5.79
C SER A 12 13.99 -3.59 5.11
N GLY A 13 13.99 -2.34 5.54
CA GLY A 13 14.99 -1.35 5.15
C GLY A 13 15.39 -0.53 6.38
N GLN A 14 16.47 0.24 6.24
CA GLN A 14 16.94 1.13 7.30
C GLN A 14 17.13 2.54 6.74
N SER A 15 16.75 3.56 7.52
CA SER A 15 17.08 4.96 7.24
C SER A 15 18.51 5.29 7.68
N GLU A 16 19.02 6.43 7.24
CA GLU A 16 20.32 6.96 7.70
C GLU A 16 20.36 7.23 9.21
N SER A 17 19.21 7.59 9.81
CA SER A 17 19.06 7.77 11.26
C SER A 17 19.14 6.46 12.06
N GLY A 18 19.17 5.32 11.38
CA GLY A 18 19.20 3.98 11.98
C GLY A 18 17.81 3.41 12.31
N THR A 19 16.73 4.12 11.99
CA THR A 19 15.35 3.62 12.12
C THR A 19 15.13 2.45 11.14
N ILE A 20 14.63 1.34 11.64
CA ILE A 20 14.33 0.14 10.86
C ILE A 20 12.87 0.19 10.44
N PHE A 21 12.60 0.01 9.16
CA PHE A 21 11.26 -0.09 8.60
C PHE A 21 11.02 -1.51 8.16
N VAL A 22 9.96 -2.14 8.68
CA VAL A 22 9.55 -3.50 8.32
C VAL A 22 8.16 -3.46 7.73
N TYR A 23 8.03 -3.83 6.46
CA TYR A 23 6.75 -4.00 5.80
C TYR A 23 6.38 -5.48 5.74
N ILE A 24 5.31 -5.83 6.43
CA ILE A 24 4.69 -7.15 6.40
C ILE A 24 3.60 -7.10 5.32
N VAL A 25 3.88 -7.69 4.17
CA VAL A 25 3.08 -7.55 2.95
C VAL A 25 2.40 -8.87 2.62
N GLU A 26 1.10 -8.81 2.37
CA GLU A 26 0.35 -9.92 1.79
C GLU A 26 0.46 -9.86 0.26
N ALA A 27 1.11 -10.86 -0.34
CA ALA A 27 1.32 -10.92 -1.79
C ALA A 27 1.40 -12.37 -2.29
N THR A 28 1.31 -12.56 -3.62
CA THR A 28 1.43 -13.90 -4.21
C THR A 28 2.88 -14.31 -4.51
N SER A 29 3.85 -13.39 -4.48
CA SER A 29 5.26 -13.69 -4.73
C SER A 29 6.21 -12.58 -4.25
N ARG A 30 7.48 -12.94 -4.00
CA ARG A 30 8.57 -11.98 -3.70
C ARG A 30 8.73 -10.90 -4.78
N LYS A 31 8.63 -11.27 -6.06
CA LYS A 31 8.74 -10.32 -7.18
C LYS A 31 7.71 -9.19 -7.07
N LYS A 32 6.49 -9.49 -6.62
CA LYS A 32 5.46 -8.46 -6.40
C LYS A 32 5.79 -7.55 -5.23
N VAL A 33 6.35 -8.10 -4.15
CA VAL A 33 6.84 -7.31 -3.00
C VAL A 33 7.93 -6.34 -3.45
N ILE A 34 8.96 -6.81 -4.16
CA ILE A 34 10.05 -5.96 -4.69
C ILE A 34 9.51 -4.88 -5.62
N ARG A 35 8.64 -5.26 -6.56
CA ARG A 35 8.08 -4.31 -7.52
C ARG A 35 7.39 -3.14 -6.83
N ARG A 36 6.73 -3.38 -5.70
CA ARG A 36 5.98 -2.37 -4.96
C ARG A 36 6.85 -1.61 -3.96
N PHE A 37 7.68 -2.32 -3.21
CA PHE A 37 8.37 -1.78 -2.02
C PHE A 37 9.89 -1.73 -2.15
N GLY A 38 10.50 -2.46 -3.08
CA GLY A 38 11.95 -2.49 -3.25
C GLY A 38 12.54 -1.16 -3.73
N GLY A 39 13.83 -0.99 -3.46
CA GLY A 39 14.57 0.24 -3.75
C GLY A 39 14.31 1.35 -2.73
N THR A 40 14.74 2.56 -3.06
CA THR A 40 14.59 3.71 -2.18
C THR A 40 13.16 4.23 -2.17
N LYS A 41 12.60 4.39 -0.98
CA LYS A 41 11.25 4.90 -0.72
C LYS A 41 11.30 6.03 0.30
N GLN A 42 10.31 6.90 0.23
CA GLN A 42 10.07 7.92 1.24
C GLN A 42 9.12 7.33 2.28
N CYS A 43 9.50 7.38 3.55
CA CYS A 43 8.77 6.78 4.66
C CYS A 43 8.61 7.81 5.79
N LYS A 44 7.58 7.64 6.62
CA LYS A 44 7.34 8.51 7.77
C LYS A 44 7.97 7.89 9.01
N ASP A 45 8.89 8.60 9.63
CA ASP A 45 9.50 8.20 10.90
C ASP A 45 8.54 8.50 12.07
N PHE A 46 8.90 8.15 13.30
CA PHE A 46 8.06 8.26 14.51
C PHE A 46 7.58 9.69 14.80
N ASP A 47 8.38 10.69 14.43
CA ASP A 47 8.09 12.12 14.57
C ASP A 47 7.29 12.69 13.37
N GLY A 48 6.96 11.86 12.38
CA GLY A 48 6.29 12.27 11.15
C GLY A 48 7.23 12.89 10.11
N THR A 49 8.54 12.93 10.37
CA THR A 49 9.55 13.37 9.40
C THR A 49 9.60 12.38 8.24
N THR A 50 9.71 12.90 7.02
CA THR A 50 9.88 12.05 5.83
C THR A 50 11.36 11.69 5.70
N VAL A 51 11.68 10.40 5.77
CA VAL A 51 13.04 9.87 5.62
C VAL A 51 13.14 8.97 4.39
N SER A 52 14.33 8.92 3.80
CA SER A 52 14.63 7.99 2.71
C SER A 52 15.07 6.64 3.27
N VAL A 53 14.46 5.56 2.78
CA VAL A 53 14.73 4.19 3.22
C VAL A 53 14.98 3.33 1.99
N THR A 54 16.13 2.66 1.96
CA THR A 54 16.45 1.72 0.87
C THR A 54 16.04 0.31 1.26
N PHE A 55 15.04 -0.21 0.56
CA PHE A 55 14.60 -1.59 0.68
C PHE A 55 15.32 -2.49 -0.33
N PRO A 56 15.51 -3.77 0.00
CA PRO A 56 16.20 -4.71 -0.87
C PRO A 56 15.49 -4.88 -2.22
N ARG A 57 16.29 -5.08 -3.27
CA ARG A 57 15.80 -5.42 -4.62
C ARG A 57 16.04 -6.89 -4.97
N ASP A 58 16.79 -7.60 -4.15
CA ASP A 58 17.02 -9.03 -4.33
C ASP A 58 15.92 -9.85 -3.62
N GLN A 59 15.50 -10.93 -4.27
CA GLN A 59 14.51 -11.86 -3.72
C GLN A 59 15.04 -12.63 -2.51
N GLY A 60 16.35 -12.89 -2.44
CA GLY A 60 16.96 -13.62 -1.32
C GLY A 60 16.80 -12.92 0.04
N GLN A 61 16.63 -11.59 0.02
CA GLN A 61 16.52 -10.74 1.20
C GLN A 61 15.06 -10.56 1.68
N ILE A 62 14.09 -11.15 0.99
CA ILE A 62 12.67 -11.13 1.36
C ILE A 62 12.28 -12.48 1.94
N ARG A 63 11.90 -12.50 3.22
CA ARG A 63 11.50 -13.74 3.88
C ARG A 63 10.00 -13.96 3.66
N VAL A 64 9.61 -15.20 3.89
CA VAL A 64 8.24 -15.66 3.74
C VAL A 64 7.82 -16.26 5.06
N HIS A 65 6.65 -15.88 5.53
CA HIS A 65 6.10 -16.46 6.74
C HIS A 65 5.41 -17.80 6.45
N ALA A 66 5.23 -18.60 7.50
CA ALA A 66 4.50 -19.85 7.42
C ALA A 66 3.04 -19.62 7.01
N ASN A 67 2.36 -20.65 6.48
CA ASN A 67 1.02 -20.47 5.89
C ASN A 67 -0.09 -20.26 6.92
N ASP A 68 0.13 -20.75 8.13
CA ASP A 68 -0.67 -20.59 9.35
C ASP A 68 -0.34 -19.30 10.12
N TRP A 69 0.70 -18.59 9.69
CA TRP A 69 1.13 -17.35 10.31
C TRP A 69 0.15 -16.20 10.00
N PHE A 70 -0.30 -15.51 11.05
CA PHE A 70 -1.11 -14.30 10.94
C PHE A 70 -0.44 -13.11 11.65
N PRO A 71 -0.47 -11.90 11.06
CA PRO A 71 0.24 -10.75 11.61
C PRO A 71 -0.32 -10.24 12.94
N GLY A 72 -1.60 -10.49 13.23
CA GLY A 72 -2.28 -10.01 14.44
C GLY A 72 -1.66 -10.51 15.74
N THR A 73 -0.87 -11.57 15.70
CA THR A 73 -0.22 -12.18 16.86
C THR A 73 1.15 -11.58 17.20
N LEU A 74 1.84 -10.87 16.28
CA LEU A 74 3.28 -10.62 16.43
C LEU A 74 3.77 -9.23 15.99
N THR A 75 2.90 -8.22 15.87
CA THR A 75 3.37 -6.82 15.87
C THR A 75 4.31 -6.56 17.06
N HIS A 76 4.05 -7.21 18.20
CA HIS A 76 4.88 -7.14 19.40
C HIS A 76 6.28 -7.76 19.27
N LEU A 77 6.53 -8.70 18.35
CA LEU A 77 7.87 -9.32 18.19
C LEU A 77 8.86 -8.47 17.38
N TYR A 78 8.34 -7.56 16.56
CA TYR A 78 9.15 -6.57 15.84
C TYR A 78 9.31 -5.26 16.62
N VAL A 79 8.66 -5.14 17.78
CA VAL A 79 8.78 -4.00 18.70
C VAL A 79 9.55 -4.41 19.97
N PRO A 80 10.76 -4.99 19.91
CA PRO A 80 11.65 -5.00 21.07
C PRO A 80 12.36 -3.64 21.23
N ASP A 81 12.51 -2.86 20.14
CA ASP A 81 13.28 -1.63 20.10
C ASP A 81 12.43 -0.41 19.70
N THR A 82 12.69 0.73 20.34
CA THR A 82 12.05 2.04 20.07
C THR A 82 12.38 2.63 18.68
N ARG A 83 13.13 1.90 17.84
CA ARG A 83 13.61 2.34 16.52
C ARG A 83 13.06 1.51 15.36
N THR A 84 12.06 0.66 15.58
CA THR A 84 11.47 -0.16 14.52
C THR A 84 10.03 0.23 14.22
N ILE A 85 9.77 0.64 12.99
CA ILE A 85 8.44 0.94 12.46
C ILE A 85 7.96 -0.27 11.66
N VAL A 86 6.80 -0.80 12.04
CA VAL A 86 6.22 -2.00 11.42
C VAL A 86 4.90 -1.63 10.77
N GLU A 87 4.79 -1.82 9.46
CA GLU A 87 3.53 -1.63 8.73
C GLU A 87 2.98 -2.94 8.18
N LEU A 88 1.68 -3.14 8.38
CA LEU A 88 0.95 -4.27 7.85
C LEU A 88 0.20 -3.90 6.58
N ILE A 89 0.57 -4.51 5.45
CA ILE A 89 0.01 -4.18 4.13
C ILE A 89 -0.71 -5.39 3.55
N ARG A 90 -2.04 -5.37 3.64
CA ARG A 90 -2.90 -6.38 3.02
C ARG A 90 -3.06 -6.19 1.51
N ALA A 91 -3.31 -7.30 0.82
CA ALA A 91 -3.72 -7.26 -0.57
C ALA A 91 -5.14 -6.66 -0.67
N PRO A 92 -5.37 -5.69 -1.59
CA PRO A 92 -6.70 -5.15 -1.84
C PRO A 92 -7.74 -6.25 -2.13
N ARG A 93 -8.83 -6.24 -1.37
CA ARG A 93 -9.96 -7.16 -1.53
C ARG A 93 -11.17 -6.40 -2.05
N TYR A 94 -11.95 -7.06 -2.90
CA TYR A 94 -13.14 -6.52 -3.53
C TYR A 94 -14.28 -7.49 -3.31
N LYS A 95 -15.41 -7.02 -2.78
CA LYS A 95 -16.59 -7.86 -2.55
C LYS A 95 -17.64 -7.57 -3.60
N CYS A 96 -18.13 -8.62 -4.25
CA CYS A 96 -19.28 -8.56 -5.13
C CYS A 96 -20.57 -8.82 -4.35
N GLU A 97 -21.70 -8.35 -4.88
CA GLU A 97 -23.04 -8.65 -4.34
C GLU A 97 -23.36 -10.15 -4.33
N CYS A 98 -22.79 -10.93 -5.25
CA CYS A 98 -22.94 -12.39 -5.25
C CYS A 98 -22.20 -13.10 -4.10
N GLY A 99 -21.47 -12.35 -3.27
CA GLY A 99 -20.69 -12.88 -2.15
C GLY A 99 -19.24 -13.24 -2.49
N GLU A 100 -18.87 -13.31 -3.78
CA GLU A 100 -17.49 -13.57 -4.18
C GLU A 100 -16.55 -12.42 -3.76
N VAL A 101 -15.38 -12.80 -3.25
CA VAL A 101 -14.30 -11.89 -2.88
C VAL A 101 -13.15 -12.05 -3.87
N HIS A 102 -12.83 -10.96 -4.56
CA HIS A 102 -11.71 -10.88 -5.47
C HIS A 102 -10.54 -10.17 -4.82
N ILE A 103 -9.33 -10.61 -5.14
CA ILE A 103 -8.10 -9.97 -4.69
C ILE A 103 -7.45 -9.35 -5.90
N SER A 104 -7.03 -8.10 -5.77
CA SER A 104 -6.25 -7.40 -6.80
C SER A 104 -4.89 -6.99 -6.27
N GLU A 105 -3.93 -6.87 -7.18
CA GLU A 105 -2.58 -6.36 -6.86
C GLU A 105 -2.58 -4.85 -6.65
N GLY A 106 -3.42 -4.15 -7.42
CA GLY A 106 -3.55 -2.70 -7.39
C GLY A 106 -4.79 -2.25 -6.63
N LYS A 107 -4.75 -1.00 -6.16
CA LYS A 107 -5.94 -0.32 -5.64
C LYS A 107 -6.73 0.25 -6.82
N TYR A 108 -7.78 -0.44 -7.22
CA TYR A 108 -8.78 -0.02 -8.20
C TYR A 108 -10.07 0.46 -7.53
N PRO A 109 -10.88 1.31 -8.18
CA PRO A 109 -12.21 1.67 -7.69
C PRO A 109 -13.21 0.50 -7.70
N SER A 110 -13.04 -0.45 -8.62
CA SER A 110 -13.84 -1.67 -8.73
C SER A 110 -13.11 -2.72 -9.57
N VAL A 111 -13.55 -3.98 -9.48
CA VAL A 111 -13.11 -5.09 -10.34
C VAL A 111 -14.31 -5.86 -10.86
N TRP A 112 -14.17 -6.55 -11.99
CA TRP A 112 -15.25 -7.39 -12.54
C TRP A 112 -15.31 -8.75 -11.86
N CYS A 113 -16.51 -9.14 -11.44
CA CYS A 113 -16.80 -10.46 -10.91
C CYS A 113 -17.26 -11.41 -12.02
N SER A 114 -17.03 -12.72 -11.82
CA SER A 114 -17.49 -13.83 -12.66
C SER A 114 -18.99 -13.77 -12.97
N CYS A 115 -19.80 -13.26 -12.03
CA CYS A 115 -21.25 -13.14 -12.18
C CYS A 115 -21.70 -11.98 -13.09
N GLY A 116 -20.75 -11.26 -13.71
CA GLY A 116 -21.04 -10.13 -14.60
C GLY A 116 -21.33 -8.81 -13.89
N LYS A 117 -21.24 -8.76 -12.55
CA LYS A 117 -21.38 -7.52 -11.76
C LYS A 117 -20.03 -6.96 -11.31
N LYS A 118 -20.01 -5.69 -10.91
CA LYS A 118 -18.82 -5.08 -10.30
C LYS A 118 -18.68 -5.50 -8.83
N ALA A 119 -17.45 -5.68 -8.39
CA ALA A 119 -17.06 -5.85 -7.01
C ALA A 119 -16.32 -4.60 -6.54
N TYR A 120 -16.61 -4.15 -5.31
CA TYR A 120 -16.11 -2.89 -4.76
C TYR A 120 -15.11 -3.14 -3.62
N PRO A 121 -14.13 -2.23 -3.42
CA PRO A 121 -13.08 -2.43 -2.44
C PRO A 121 -13.67 -2.57 -1.04
N VAL A 122 -13.23 -3.60 -0.33
CA VAL A 122 -13.52 -3.78 1.09
C VAL A 122 -12.62 -2.81 1.84
N VAL A 123 -13.21 -1.80 2.46
CA VAL A 123 -12.47 -0.86 3.32
C VAL A 123 -12.11 -1.61 4.61
N ASP A 124 -10.92 -2.19 4.66
CA ASP A 124 -10.35 -2.68 5.92
C ASP A 124 -10.15 -1.48 6.85
N ALA A 125 -10.72 -1.52 8.06
CA ALA A 125 -10.61 -0.44 9.05
C ALA A 125 -9.15 -0.08 9.40
N SER A 126 -8.21 -1.00 9.17
CA SER A 126 -6.77 -0.80 9.34
C SER A 126 -6.12 0.08 8.28
N GLN A 127 -6.76 0.30 7.12
CA GLN A 127 -6.24 1.18 6.06
C GLN A 127 -6.66 2.66 6.22
N LYS A 128 -7.64 2.96 7.09
CA LYS A 128 -8.09 4.35 7.32
C LYS A 128 -6.98 5.26 7.86
N LYS A 129 -6.00 4.72 8.60
CA LYS A 129 -4.88 5.53 9.14
C LYS A 129 -3.92 6.09 8.08
N GLN A 130 -3.95 5.62 6.83
CA GLN A 130 -3.06 6.12 5.75
C GLN A 130 -3.74 7.03 4.72
N GLN A 131 -5.07 7.21 4.76
CA GLN A 131 -5.79 7.99 3.73
C GLN A 131 -6.23 9.39 4.15
N ASP A 132 -6.12 9.76 5.43
CA ASP A 132 -6.42 11.13 5.91
C ASP A 132 -5.26 12.13 5.70
N ILE A 133 -4.25 11.78 4.89
CA ILE A 133 -3.20 12.72 4.45
C ILE A 133 -3.23 12.84 2.92
N GLN A 134 -4.37 13.21 2.37
CA GLN A 134 -4.39 14.02 1.16
C GLN A 134 -5.23 15.26 1.49
N PRO A 135 -4.66 16.47 1.49
CA PRO A 135 -5.48 17.65 1.34
C PRO A 135 -6.25 17.46 0.04
N GLN A 136 -7.57 17.48 0.10
CA GLN A 136 -8.38 17.72 -1.09
C GLN A 136 -7.90 19.06 -1.66
N GLU A 137 -7.09 19.02 -2.71
CA GLU A 137 -6.96 20.15 -3.61
C GLU A 137 -8.35 20.38 -4.18
N ARG A 138 -9.09 21.29 -3.56
CA ARG A 138 -10.28 21.89 -4.14
C ARG A 138 -9.85 22.47 -5.46
N PHE A 139 -10.24 21.83 -6.56
CA PHE A 139 -10.17 22.41 -7.88
C PHE A 139 -10.76 23.83 -7.81
N PRO A 140 -9.99 24.89 -8.11
CA PRO A 140 -10.61 26.19 -8.31
C PRO A 140 -11.52 26.07 -9.53
N SER A 141 -12.81 26.32 -9.30
CA SER A 141 -13.84 26.41 -10.33
C SER A 141 -13.37 27.34 -11.44
N MET A 142 -13.56 26.93 -12.69
CA MET A 142 -13.31 27.73 -13.88
C MET A 142 -14.00 29.10 -13.78
N LEU A 143 -13.25 30.11 -13.34
CA LEU A 143 -13.62 31.51 -13.53
C LEU A 143 -13.11 31.93 -14.91
N GLU A 144 -14.09 32.00 -15.82
CA GLU A 144 -14.22 32.96 -16.92
C GLU A 144 -12.94 33.38 -17.66
N ARG A 145 -12.80 32.84 -18.87
CA ARG A 145 -11.90 33.38 -19.91
C ARG A 145 -12.12 34.89 -20.08
N PRO A 146 -11.10 35.74 -19.93
CA PRO A 146 -11.19 37.12 -20.38
C PRO A 146 -11.30 37.17 -21.90
N LYS A 147 -12.37 37.77 -22.42
CA LYS A 147 -12.50 38.13 -23.84
C LYS A 147 -11.37 39.10 -24.21
N ARG A 148 -10.53 38.72 -25.18
CA ARG A 148 -9.61 39.64 -25.86
C ARG A 148 -10.44 40.81 -26.42
N LYS A 149 -10.14 42.03 -26.00
CA LYS A 149 -10.57 43.24 -26.70
C LYS A 149 -9.63 43.45 -27.88
N ASP A 150 -10.23 43.59 -29.05
CA ASP A 150 -9.59 44.04 -30.28
C ASP A 150 -8.94 45.41 -30.05
N ILE A 151 -7.63 45.49 -30.30
CA ILE A 151 -6.93 46.75 -30.51
C ILE A 151 -7.00 46.99 -32.01
N ARG A 152 -7.89 47.90 -32.44
CA ARG A 152 -7.83 48.50 -33.78
C ARG A 152 -6.72 49.55 -33.77
N ALA A 153 -5.96 49.55 -34.88
CA ALA A 153 -4.94 50.52 -35.25
C ALA A 153 -5.47 51.95 -35.30
#